data_AF-A0A7Y3D950-F1
#
_entry.id   AF-A0A7Y3D950-F1
#
_cell.length_a   1.000
_cell.length_b   1.000
_cell.length_c   1.000
_cell.angle_alpha   90.00
_cell.angle_beta   90.00
_cell.angle_gamma   90.00
#
_symmetry.space_group_name_H-M   'P 1'
#
loop_
_entity.id
_entity.type
_entity.pdbx_description
1 polymer ?
#
loop_
_entity_poly.entity_id
_entity_poly.type
_entity_poly.pdbx_seq_one_letter_code
_entity_poly.pdbx_strand_id
1 'polypeptide(L)'
;PAIAWLREACEREGRDPASIARSQWIFTRLVMTRDDAALEAEFREINPWFGDVESGELQEGLVAGDEAACRARLAEIRQVLGIDLPILDLTGLAAPASRELLSALAPAGSGIDPGESRT
;
A
#
# COMPACT_ATOMS: atom_id res chain seq x y z
N PRO A 1 -10.25 3.33 -15.58
CA PRO A 1 -9.97 2.35 -16.66
C PRO A 1 -9.91 0.89 -16.18
N ALA A 2 -9.03 0.54 -15.24
CA ALA A 2 -8.85 -0.84 -14.76
C ALA A 2 -10.11 -1.45 -14.10
N ILE A 3 -10.88 -0.66 -13.36
CA ILE A 3 -12.13 -1.11 -12.73
C ILE A 3 -13.22 -1.46 -13.75
N ALA A 4 -13.24 -0.79 -14.92
CA ALA A 4 -14.28 -1.04 -15.93
C ALA A 4 -14.10 -2.42 -16.59
N TRP A 5 -12.85 -2.78 -16.93
CA TRP A 5 -12.54 -4.09 -17.50
C TRP A 5 -12.85 -5.23 -16.52
N LEU A 6 -12.52 -5.06 -15.23
CA LEU A 6 -12.86 -6.05 -14.21
C LEU A 6 -14.38 -6.26 -14.10
N ARG A 7 -15.16 -5.18 -14.11
CA ARG A 7 -16.64 -5.27 -14.08
C ARG A 7 -17.18 -6.04 -15.27
N GLU A 8 -16.73 -5.72 -16.48
CA GLU A 8 -17.14 -6.42 -17.70
C GLU A 8 -16.80 -7.91 -17.65
N ALA A 9 -15.60 -8.26 -17.18
CA ALA A 9 -15.21 -9.66 -17.00
C ALA A 9 -16.10 -10.37 -15.98
N CYS A 10 -16.38 -9.74 -14.84
CA CYS A 10 -17.27 -10.30 -13.81
C CYS A 10 -18.71 -10.50 -14.32
N GLU A 11 -19.24 -9.55 -15.09
CA GLU A 11 -20.56 -9.66 -15.71
C GLU A 11 -20.66 -10.86 -16.66
N ARG A 12 -19.65 -11.08 -17.51
CA ARG A 12 -19.60 -12.26 -18.40
C ARG A 12 -19.60 -13.59 -17.64
N GLU A 13 -18.93 -13.62 -16.49
CA GLU A 13 -18.81 -14.82 -15.65
C GLU A 13 -19.95 -14.97 -14.63
N GLY A 14 -20.94 -14.06 -14.63
CA GLY A 14 -22.03 -14.07 -13.65
C GLY A 14 -21.56 -13.88 -12.19
N ARG A 15 -20.43 -13.21 -11.99
CA ARG A 15 -19.82 -12.96 -10.69
C ARG A 15 -20.03 -11.51 -10.26
N ASP A 16 -20.26 -11.27 -8.97
CA ASP A 16 -20.25 -9.91 -8.42
C ASP A 16 -18.80 -9.40 -8.29
N PRO A 17 -18.40 -8.30 -8.96
CA PRO A 17 -17.06 -7.73 -8.79
C PRO A 17 -16.76 -7.31 -7.35
N ALA A 18 -17.76 -6.98 -6.53
CA ALA A 18 -17.56 -6.66 -5.11
C ALA A 18 -17.18 -7.89 -4.26
N SER A 19 -17.38 -9.12 -4.79
CA SER A 19 -16.94 -10.36 -4.15
C SER A 19 -15.44 -10.65 -4.31
N ILE A 20 -14.72 -9.85 -5.10
CA ILE A 20 -13.29 -10.02 -5.35
C ILE A 20 -12.53 -9.13 -4.38
N ALA A 21 -11.89 -9.77 -3.40
CA ALA A 21 -10.96 -9.07 -2.52
C ALA A 21 -9.79 -8.48 -3.31
N ARG A 22 -9.44 -7.23 -3.04
CA ARG A 22 -8.37 -6.52 -3.74
C ARG A 22 -7.34 -5.99 -2.76
N SER A 23 -6.09 -6.22 -3.13
CA SER A 23 -4.93 -5.74 -2.39
C SER A 23 -3.99 -5.03 -3.35
N GLN A 24 -3.23 -4.06 -2.82
CA GLN A 24 -2.23 -3.32 -3.57
C GLN A 24 -0.95 -3.26 -2.74
N TRP A 25 0.20 -3.48 -3.37
CA TRP A 25 1.50 -3.23 -2.75
C TRP A 25 1.78 -1.73 -2.79
N ILE A 26 2.12 -1.16 -1.64
CA ILE A 26 2.30 0.28 -1.46
C ILE A 26 3.63 0.51 -0.77
N PHE A 27 4.56 1.12 -1.51
CA PHE A 27 5.82 1.56 -0.96
C PHE A 27 5.58 2.64 0.09
N THR A 28 5.98 2.32 1.33
CA THR A 28 5.64 3.14 2.50
C THR A 28 6.87 3.48 3.31
N ARG A 29 7.01 4.74 3.73
CA ARG A 29 8.12 5.23 4.58
C ARG A 29 7.61 6.16 5.68
N LEU A 30 8.01 5.89 6.93
CA LEU A 30 7.88 6.89 7.99
C LEU A 30 9.06 7.84 7.92
N VAL A 31 8.78 9.11 7.68
CA VAL A 31 9.80 10.17 7.62
C VAL A 31 9.28 11.41 8.35
N MET A 32 10.15 12.08 9.10
CA MET A 32 9.79 13.31 9.83
C MET A 32 9.62 14.51 8.88
N THR A 33 10.35 14.51 7.78
CA THR A 33 10.26 15.52 6.72
C THR A 33 10.35 14.80 5.39
N ARG A 34 9.41 15.09 4.50
CA ARG A 34 9.33 14.47 3.19
C ARG A 34 10.34 15.11 2.25
N ASP A 35 11.23 14.28 1.71
CA ASP A 35 12.16 14.61 0.63
C ASP A 35 11.84 13.69 -0.56
N ASP A 36 11.09 14.23 -1.53
CA ASP A 36 10.61 13.43 -2.66
C ASP A 36 11.75 12.92 -3.55
N ALA A 37 12.84 13.68 -3.69
CA ALA A 37 13.98 13.27 -4.51
C ALA A 37 14.72 12.09 -3.87
N ALA A 38 14.91 12.11 -2.55
CA ALA A 38 15.52 10.99 -1.82
C ALA A 38 14.63 9.74 -1.87
N LEU A 39 13.32 9.89 -1.68
CA LEU A 39 12.35 8.79 -1.74
C LEU A 39 12.28 8.15 -3.13
N GLU A 40 12.30 8.98 -4.18
CA GLU A 40 12.32 8.52 -5.56
C GLU A 40 13.61 7.76 -5.88
N ALA A 41 14.76 8.27 -5.45
CA ALA A 41 16.05 7.61 -5.64
C ALA A 41 16.07 6.24 -4.96
N GLU A 42 15.64 6.16 -3.70
CA GLU A 42 15.51 4.91 -2.97
C GLU A 42 14.56 3.94 -3.69
N PHE A 43 13.39 4.42 -4.11
CA PHE A 43 12.41 3.58 -4.80
C PHE A 43 12.97 2.99 -6.09
N ARG A 44 13.67 3.79 -6.90
CA ARG A 44 14.25 3.35 -8.19
C ARG A 44 15.45 2.43 -7.99
N GLU A 45 16.24 2.62 -6.95
CA GLU A 45 17.33 1.70 -6.59
C GLU A 45 16.78 0.30 -6.30
N ILE A 46 15.68 0.22 -5.56
CA ILE A 46 15.04 -1.04 -5.19
C ILE A 46 14.23 -1.62 -6.38
N ASN A 47 13.61 -0.77 -7.18
CA ASN A 47 12.68 -1.15 -8.25
C ASN A 47 13.13 -0.60 -9.62
N PRO A 48 14.26 -1.08 -10.18
CA PRO A 48 14.85 -0.50 -11.40
C PRO A 48 13.94 -0.60 -12.64
N TRP A 49 12.95 -1.49 -12.64
CA TRP A 49 11.95 -1.61 -13.72
C TRP A 49 10.96 -0.44 -13.78
N PHE A 50 10.97 0.49 -12.81
CA PHE A 50 10.25 1.77 -12.87
C PHE A 50 11.14 2.93 -13.35
N GLY A 51 12.32 2.66 -13.91
CA GLY A 51 13.27 3.69 -14.35
C GLY A 51 12.71 4.70 -15.36
N ASP A 52 11.76 4.26 -16.19
CA ASP A 52 11.13 5.09 -17.23
C ASP A 52 9.82 5.78 -16.79
N VAL A 53 9.39 5.59 -15.55
CA VAL A 53 8.19 6.25 -15.02
C VAL A 53 8.53 7.67 -14.59
N GLU A 54 7.70 8.62 -15.05
CA GLU A 54 7.85 10.05 -14.75
C GLU A 54 7.77 10.30 -13.24
N SER A 55 8.61 11.22 -12.74
CA SER A 55 8.74 11.48 -11.30
C SER A 55 7.40 11.87 -10.64
N GLY A 56 6.57 12.65 -11.32
CA GLY A 56 5.25 13.03 -10.79
C GLY A 56 4.31 11.83 -10.63
N GLU A 57 4.29 10.91 -11.59
CA GLU A 57 3.48 9.69 -11.50
C GLU A 57 3.99 8.76 -10.39
N LEU A 58 5.31 8.69 -10.22
CA LEU A 58 5.92 7.93 -9.13
C LEU A 58 5.50 8.46 -7.76
N GLN A 59 5.61 9.78 -7.56
CA GLN A 59 5.34 10.45 -6.29
C GLN A 59 3.90 10.24 -5.81
N GLU A 60 2.92 10.21 -6.72
CA GLU A 60 1.52 9.93 -6.39
C GLU A 60 1.32 8.53 -5.80
N GLY A 61 2.16 7.56 -6.19
CA GLY A 61 2.15 6.18 -5.70
C GLY A 61 2.92 5.94 -4.40
N LEU A 62 3.79 6.87 -3.98
CA LEU A 62 4.60 6.74 -2.77
C LEU A 62 3.88 7.27 -1.52
N VAL A 63 3.79 6.44 -0.49
CA VAL A 63 3.27 6.86 0.82
C VAL A 63 4.44 7.16 1.75
N ALA A 64 4.68 8.44 2.01
CA ALA A 64 5.74 8.85 2.92
C ALA A 64 5.33 10.08 3.73
N GLY A 65 5.64 10.05 5.01
CA GLY A 65 5.37 11.14 5.97
C GLY A 65 5.40 10.63 7.40
N ASP A 66 4.89 11.44 8.32
CA ASP A 66 4.63 10.97 9.68
C ASP A 66 3.49 9.92 9.70
N GLU A 67 3.23 9.35 10.89
CA GLU A 67 2.18 8.35 11.06
C GLU A 67 0.81 8.85 10.57
N ALA A 68 0.43 10.08 10.92
CA ALA A 68 -0.88 10.63 10.61
C ALA A 68 -1.06 10.82 9.09
N ALA A 69 -0.04 11.37 8.42
CA ALA A 69 -0.01 11.56 6.97
C ALA A 69 -0.07 10.21 6.23
N CYS A 70 0.72 9.24 6.67
CA CYS A 70 0.70 7.90 6.09
C CYS A 70 -0.67 7.23 6.23
N ARG A 71 -1.29 7.29 7.43
CA ARG A 71 -2.63 6.74 7.66
C ARG A 71 -3.70 7.42 6.79
N ALA A 72 -3.65 8.75 6.70
CA ALA A 72 -4.58 9.51 5.87
C ALA A 72 -4.47 9.12 4.39
N ARG A 73 -3.25 9.05 3.86
CA ARG A 73 -3.01 8.66 2.47
C ARG A 73 -3.41 7.22 2.19
N LEU A 74 -3.11 6.28 3.10
CA LEU A 74 -3.54 4.89 2.96
C LEU A 74 -5.08 4.77 2.97
N ALA A 75 -5.78 5.53 3.81
CA ALA A 75 -7.24 5.56 3.81
C ALA A 75 -7.81 6.09 2.49
N GLU A 76 -7.21 7.15 1.95
CA GLU A 76 -7.58 7.70 0.64
C GLU A 76 -7.38 6.67 -0.49
N ILE A 77 -6.22 6.00 -0.54
CA ILE A 77 -5.94 4.96 -1.54
C ILE A 77 -6.97 3.83 -1.44
N ARG A 78 -7.31 3.39 -0.21
CA ARG A 78 -8.35 2.38 0.02
C ARG A 78 -9.69 2.82 -0.54
N GLN A 79 -10.10 4.07 -0.31
CA GLN A 79 -11.37 4.59 -0.81
C GLN A 79 -11.38 4.73 -2.32
N VAL A 80 -10.33 5.31 -2.91
CA VAL A 80 -10.24 5.60 -4.35
C VAL A 80 -10.13 4.32 -5.17
N LEU A 81 -9.28 3.39 -4.75
CA LEU A 81 -9.08 2.13 -5.45
C LEU A 81 -10.09 1.06 -5.04
N GLY A 82 -10.77 1.23 -3.91
CA GLY A 82 -11.66 0.24 -3.30
C GLY A 82 -10.92 -1.04 -2.87
N ILE A 83 -9.68 -0.90 -2.40
CA ILE A 83 -8.88 -2.05 -1.92
C ILE A 83 -9.22 -2.36 -0.46
N ASP A 84 -9.29 -3.64 -0.14
CA ASP A 84 -9.63 -4.12 1.19
C ASP A 84 -8.43 -4.03 2.13
N LEU A 85 -7.26 -4.43 1.61
CA LEU A 85 -6.01 -4.53 2.35
C LEU A 85 -4.83 -3.88 1.58
N PRO A 86 -4.31 -2.72 2.03
CA PRO A 86 -3.02 -2.25 1.57
C PRO A 86 -1.91 -3.15 2.12
N ILE A 87 -1.03 -3.62 1.25
CA ILE A 87 0.18 -4.37 1.63
C ILE A 87 1.33 -3.37 1.66
N LEU A 88 1.85 -3.09 2.86
CA LEU A 88 2.96 -2.16 3.02
C LEU A 88 4.26 -2.82 2.54
N ASP A 89 4.89 -2.24 1.53
CA ASP A 89 6.20 -2.66 1.06
C ASP A 89 7.29 -2.01 1.92
N LEU A 90 8.02 -2.86 2.64
CA LEU A 90 9.08 -2.52 3.58
C LEU A 90 10.47 -2.85 3.02
N THR A 91 10.57 -3.26 1.76
CA THR A 91 11.84 -3.60 1.10
C THR A 91 12.81 -2.44 1.24
N GLY A 92 14.08 -2.71 1.57
CA GLY A 92 15.10 -1.69 1.81
C GLY A 92 15.16 -1.15 3.24
N LEU A 93 14.13 -1.35 4.07
CA LEU A 93 14.18 -0.96 5.48
C LEU A 93 14.97 -1.97 6.32
N ALA A 94 15.78 -1.46 7.25
CA ALA A 94 16.36 -2.27 8.31
C ALA A 94 15.27 -2.76 9.28
N ALA A 95 15.48 -3.93 9.88
CA ALA A 95 14.48 -4.56 10.75
C ALA A 95 13.91 -3.65 11.87
N PRO A 96 14.68 -2.77 12.54
CA PRO A 96 14.11 -1.81 13.49
C PRO A 96 13.09 -0.85 12.85
N ALA A 97 13.43 -0.26 11.71
CA ALA A 97 12.55 0.66 10.97
C ALA A 97 11.31 -0.06 10.43
N SER A 98 11.44 -1.30 9.95
CA SER A 98 10.31 -2.12 9.53
C SER A 98 9.33 -2.37 10.69
N ARG A 99 9.83 -2.65 11.90
CA ARG A 99 8.99 -2.87 13.09
C ARG A 99 8.29 -1.60 13.53
N GLU A 100 9.00 -0.47 13.51
CA GLU A 100 8.42 0.84 13.82
C GLU A 100 7.27 1.16 12.86
N LEU A 101 7.50 1.01 11.55
CA LEU A 101 6.48 1.24 10.53
C LEU A 101 5.27 0.32 10.72
N LEU A 102 5.48 -0.98 10.97
CA LEU A 102 4.39 -1.90 11.26
C LEU A 102 3.64 -1.53 12.53
N SER A 103 4.33 -1.18 13.62
CA SER A 103 3.70 -0.77 14.87
C SER A 103 2.86 0.49 14.70
N ALA A 104 3.35 1.43 13.88
CA ALA A 104 2.71 2.71 13.64
C ALA A 104 1.59 2.64 12.61
N LEU A 105 1.60 1.71 11.64
CA LEU A 105 0.64 1.72 10.53
C LEU A 105 -0.25 0.47 10.47
N ALA A 106 0.10 -0.61 11.16
CA ALA A 106 -0.81 -1.74 11.28
C ALA A 106 -2.14 -1.25 11.86
N PRO A 107 -3.27 -1.82 11.40
CA PRO A 107 -4.55 -1.60 12.06
C PRO A 107 -4.41 -1.94 13.54
N ALA A 108 -4.84 -1.04 14.43
CA ALA A 108 -5.06 -1.40 15.82
C ALA A 108 -6.00 -2.62 15.82
N GLY A 109 -5.55 -3.73 16.41
CA GLY A 109 -6.03 -5.08 16.10
C GLY A 109 -7.52 -5.17 15.78
N SER A 110 -7.83 -5.58 14.55
CA SER A 110 -8.98 -6.47 14.36
C SER A 110 -8.69 -7.68 15.25
N GLY A 111 -9.46 -7.86 16.33
CA GLY A 111 -9.21 -8.83 17.39
C GLY A 111 -9.05 -10.26 16.89
N ILE A 112 -7.86 -10.60 16.42
CA ILE A 112 -7.38 -11.97 16.35
C ILE A 112 -6.74 -12.20 17.70
N ASP A 113 -7.53 -12.77 18.60
CA ASP A 113 -7.04 -13.41 19.81
C ASP A 113 -6.02 -14.49 19.36
N PRO A 114 -4.75 -14.42 19.76
CA PRO A 114 -3.76 -15.45 19.43
C PRO A 114 -4.07 -16.82 20.05
N GLY A 115 -5.19 -16.96 20.79
CA GLY A 115 -5.62 -18.17 21.48
C GLY A 115 -6.45 -19.19 20.68
N GLU A 116 -6.96 -18.91 19.49
CA GLU A 116 -7.67 -19.94 18.71
C GLU A 116 -6.71 -20.77 17.84
N SER A 117 -6.03 -21.70 18.51
CA SER A 117 -5.57 -22.94 17.88
C SER A 117 -6.75 -23.61 17.19
N ARG A 118 -6.74 -23.61 15.85
CA ARG A 118 -7.55 -24.56 15.10
C ARG A 118 -6.94 -25.94 15.33
N THR A 119 -7.67 -26.75 16.09
CA THR A 119 -7.48 -28.20 16.26
C THR A 119 -7.26 -28.92 14.94
#